data_AF-T1C8Y9-F1
#
_entry.id   AF-T1C8Y9-F1
#
_cell.length_a   1.000
_cell.length_b   1.000
_cell.length_c   1.000
_cell.angle_alpha   90.00
_cell.angle_beta   90.00
_cell.angle_gamma   90.00
#
_symmetry.space_group_name_H-M   'P 1'
#
loop_
_entity.id
_entity.type
_entity.pdbx_description
1 polymer ?
#
loop_
_entity_poly.entity_id
_entity_poly.type
_entity_poly.pdbx_seq_one_letter_code
_entity_poly.pdbx_strand_id
1 'polypeptide(L)' 'MLGVRREGVTEAAGKLQQAGLIKYQRGHITVLDRAGLERRVCECYAVVKHEYERLLPKQRAT' A
#
# COMPACT_ATOMS: atom_id res chain seq x y z
N MET A 1 -10.51 5.93 -3.79
CA MET A 1 -10.72 4.58 -4.35
C MET A 1 -9.89 4.45 -5.62
N LEU A 2 -9.32 3.28 -5.89
CA LEU A 2 -8.40 3.03 -7.02
C LEU A 2 -9.10 2.74 -8.37
N GLY A 3 -10.44 2.85 -8.46
CA GLY A 3 -11.19 2.59 -9.70
C GLY A 3 -11.20 1.14 -10.18
N VAL A 4 -10.71 0.19 -9.38
CA VAL A 4 -10.61 -1.24 -9.72
C VAL A 4 -11.68 -2.08 -9.01
N ARG A 5 -11.97 -3.28 -9.55
CA ARG A 5 -12.87 -4.26 -8.93
C ARG A 5 -12.24 -4.88 -7.68
N ARG A 6 -13.07 -5.34 -6.73
CA ARG A 6 -12.61 -5.96 -5.47
C ARG A 6 -11.79 -7.22 -5.70
N GLU A 7 -12.12 -7.97 -6.75
CA GLU A 7 -11.39 -9.18 -7.15
C GLU A 7 -9.92 -8.86 -7.45
N GLY A 8 -9.65 -7.79 -8.22
CA GLY A 8 -8.29 -7.37 -8.54
C GLY A 8 -7.50 -6.92 -7.31
N VAL A 9 -8.15 -6.25 -6.35
CA VAL A 9 -7.53 -5.90 -5.06
C VAL A 9 -7.18 -7.15 -4.27
N THR A 10 -8.07 -8.15 -4.26
CA THR A 10 -7.88 -9.41 -3.52
C THR A 10 -6.73 -10.21 -4.10
N GLU A 11 -6.65 -10.31 -5.43
CA GLU A 11 -5.55 -10.98 -6.12
C GLU A 11 -4.20 -10.30 -5.83
N ALA A 12 -4.14 -8.97 -5.96
CA ALA A 12 -2.93 -8.21 -5.66
C ALA A 12 -2.50 -8.36 -4.19
N ALA A 13 -3.44 -8.27 -3.25
CA ALA A 13 -3.18 -8.47 -1.83
C ALA A 13 -2.67 -9.90 -1.55
N GLY A 14 -3.22 -10.91 -2.22
CA GLY A 14 -2.75 -12.30 -2.12
C GLY A 14 -1.29 -12.44 -2.58
N LYS A 15 -0.92 -11.86 -3.71
CA LYS A 15 0.46 -11.86 -4.22
C LYS A 15 1.45 -11.17 -3.27
N LEU A 16 1.06 -10.02 -2.72
CA LEU A 16 1.90 -9.29 -1.76
C LEU A 16 2.03 -10.03 -0.42
N GLN A 17 0.97 -10.71 0.02
CA GLN A 17 1.01 -11.54 1.23
C GLN A 17 1.91 -12.76 1.04
N GLN A 18 1.82 -13.46 -0.09
CA GLN A 18 2.72 -14.58 -0.42
C GLN A 18 4.18 -14.14 -0.49
N ALA A 19 4.43 -12.90 -0.93
CA ALA A 19 5.76 -12.29 -0.93
C ALA A 19 6.25 -11.82 0.46
N GLY A 20 5.45 -11.99 1.53
CA GLY A 20 5.81 -11.60 2.89
C GLY A 20 5.79 -10.09 3.16
N LEU A 21 5.24 -9.29 2.25
CA LEU A 21 5.29 -7.83 2.34
C LEU A 21 4.15 -7.25 3.19
N ILE A 22 3.01 -7.96 3.24
CA ILE A 22 1.83 -7.60 3.99
C ILE A 22 1.21 -8.81 4.69
N LYS A 23 0.40 -8.55 5.71
CA LYS A 23 -0.59 -9.48 6.26
C LYS A 23 -1.98 -8.97 5.91
N TYR A 24 -2.82 -9.79 5.31
CA TYR A 24 -4.19 -9.47 4.93
C TYR A 24 -5.17 -10.44 5.58
N GLN A 25 -6.06 -9.90 6.43
CA GLN A 25 -7.07 -10.70 7.14
C GLN A 25 -8.35 -9.87 7.33
N ARG A 26 -9.50 -10.43 6.92
CA ARG A 26 -10.83 -9.81 7.11
C ARG A 26 -10.88 -8.33 6.68
N GLY A 27 -10.35 -8.02 5.49
CA GLY A 27 -10.34 -6.65 4.95
C GLY A 27 -9.29 -5.71 5.58
N HIS A 28 -8.50 -6.17 6.54
CA HIS A 28 -7.43 -5.40 7.16
C HIS A 28 -6.09 -5.76 6.54
N ILE A 29 -5.33 -4.74 6.09
CA ILE A 29 -3.98 -4.88 5.57
C ILE A 29 -3.00 -4.32 6.61
N THR A 30 -2.10 -5.16 7.10
CA THR A 30 -0.94 -4.75 7.89
C THR A 30 0.29 -4.79 7.01
N VAL A 31 1.04 -3.69 6.96
CA VAL A 31 2.33 -3.65 6.24
C VAL A 31 3.40 -4.30 7.10
N LEU A 32 4.09 -5.30 6.57
CA LEU A 32 5.19 -6.01 7.26
C LEU A 32 6.55 -5.48 6.82
N ASP A 33 6.71 -5.22 5.51
CA ASP A 33 7.93 -4.66 4.93
C ASP A 33 7.59 -3.49 4.00
N ARG A 34 7.73 -2.27 4.52
CA ARG A 34 7.50 -1.05 3.74
C ARG A 34 8.55 -0.87 2.65
N ALA A 35 9.82 -1.13 2.93
CA ALA A 35 10.89 -0.97 1.95
C ALA A 35 10.77 -1.98 0.81
N GLY A 36 10.33 -3.20 1.11
CA GLY A 36 10.00 -4.22 0.10
C GLY A 36 8.84 -3.83 -0.80
N LEU A 37 7.81 -3.16 -0.26
CA LEU A 37 6.72 -2.60 -1.07
C LEU A 37 7.21 -1.45 -1.96
N GLU A 38 7.98 -0.51 -1.40
CA GLU A 38 8.48 0.67 -2.14
C GLU A 38 9.44 0.28 -3.28
N ARG A 39 10.11 -0.87 -3.20
CA ARG A 39 10.92 -1.40 -4.31
C ARG A 39 10.11 -1.97 -5.48
N ARG A 40 8.81 -2.24 -5.32
CA ARG A 40 7.96 -2.89 -6.32
C ARG A 40 6.95 -1.97 -6.99
N VAL A 41 6.84 -0.73 -6.52
CA VAL A 41 5.93 0.27 -7.09
C VAL A 41 6.62 1.01 -8.24
N CYS A 42 5.82 1.61 -9.12
CA CYS A 42 6.33 2.58 -10.07
C CYS A 42 6.72 3.89 -9.39
N GLU A 43 7.48 4.70 -10.11
CA GLU A 43 7.83 6.10 -9.79
C GLU A 43 6.60 6.95 -9.45
N CYS A 44 5.45 6.57 -10.00
CA CYS A 44 4.12 7.09 -9.69
C CYS A 44 3.86 7.23 -8.18
N TYR A 45 4.35 6.27 -7.38
CA TYR A 45 4.17 6.26 -5.93
C TYR A 45 4.89 7.42 -5.26
N ALA A 46 6.12 7.71 -5.68
CA ALA A 46 6.93 8.77 -5.09
C ALA A 46 6.31 10.15 -5.34
N VAL A 47 5.80 10.38 -6.55
CA VAL A 47 5.11 11.62 -6.92
C VAL A 47 3.89 11.85 -6.03
N VAL A 48 3.03 10.83 -5.90
CA VAL A 48 1.82 10.92 -5.08
C VAL A 48 2.16 11.06 -3.59
N LYS A 49 3.15 10.31 -3.10
CA LYS A 49 3.61 10.40 -1.70
C LYS A 49 4.13 11.79 -1.36
N HIS A 50 4.97 12.36 -2.22
CA HIS A 50 5.51 13.71 -2.03
C HIS A 50 4.39 14.75 -1.97
N GLU A 51 3.43 14.67 -2.88
CA GLU A 51 2.31 15.61 -2.88
C GLU A 51 1.41 15.42 -1.64
N TYR A 52 1.18 14.18 -1.20
CA TYR A 52 0.44 13.88 0.03
C TYR A 52 1.14 14.45 1.26
N GLU A 53 2.46 14.31 1.37
CA GLU A 53 3.28 14.85 2.47
C GLU A 53 3.33 16.38 2.47
N ARG A 54 3.29 17.02 1.28
CA ARG A 54 3.24 18.48 1.13
C ARG A 54 1.89 19.05 1.57
N LEU A 55 0.80 18.38 1.20
CA LEU A 55 -0.57 18.89 1.39
C LEU A 55 -1.15 18.57 2.76
N LEU A 56 -0.77 17.45 3.37
CA LEU A 56 -1.43 16.97 4.59
C LEU A 56 -0.51 17.05 5.81
N PRO A 57 -1.02 17.52 6.96
CA PRO A 57 -0.27 17.53 8.20
C PRO A 57 0.11 16.11 8.59
N LYS A 58 1.33 15.92 9.10
CA LYS A 58 1.80 14.61 9.59
C LYS A 58 0.84 14.11 10.67
N GLN A 59 0.06 13.07 10.36
CA GLN A 59 -0.74 12.42 11.39
C GLN A 59 0.20 11.79 12.41
N ARG A 60 0.05 12.18 13.68
CA ARG A 60 0.65 11.42 14.78
C ARG A 60 -0.09 10.09 14.83
N ALA A 61 0.64 8.99 14.62
CA ALA A 61 0.12 7.69 14.99
C ALA A 61 -0.04 7.69 16.51
N THR A 62 -1.28 7.66 16.98
CA THR A 62 -1.65 7.53 18.40
C THR A 62 -1.54 6.08 18.83
#